data_AF-A0A2E8VS59-F1
#
_entry.id   AF-A0A2E8VS59-F1
#
_cell.length_a   1.000
_cell.length_b   1.000
_cell.length_c   1.000
_cell.angle_alpha   90.00
_cell.angle_beta   90.00
_cell.angle_gamma   90.00
#
_symmetry.space_group_name_H-M   'P 1'
#
loop_
_entity.id
_entity.type
_entity.pdbx_description
1 polymer ?
#
loop_
_entity_poly.entity_id
_entity_poly.type
_entity_poly.pdbx_seq_one_letter_code
_entity_poly.pdbx_strand_id
1 'polypeptide(L)'
;MHGAWVGWSGFERNVIVPRRQAGKTARHMIRTEPGERDGLVPVIEAKLAELDPNRVSRNVQTHTTIMNRAYEVDAVMAWILVAVVGLLVGLTVLVTAGLASYFVSQRTKQIGTRRALGATRWNVVRYFMTENWIITTFGVVLSMLMTVAVSYVLETNFSLPHLPTRYIVACVLGAWPISLVASFLPARRAGMIPPAVATRTV
;
A
#
# COMPACT_ATOMS: atom_id res chain seq x y z
N MET A 1 18.06 13.90 -13.17
CA MET A 1 18.42 12.49 -13.48
C MET A 1 17.91 11.65 -12.29
N HIS A 2 17.78 10.33 -12.40
CA HIS A 2 17.39 9.48 -11.26
C HIS A 2 18.61 8.67 -10.80
N GLY A 3 18.61 8.21 -9.55
CA GLY A 3 19.67 7.36 -9.03
C GLY A 3 19.70 5.98 -9.69
N ALA A 4 20.83 5.27 -9.55
CA ALA A 4 20.99 3.94 -10.13
C ALA A 4 19.98 2.90 -9.60
N TRP A 5 19.35 3.17 -8.44
CA TRP A 5 18.26 2.39 -7.84
C TRP A 5 17.34 3.27 -6.99
N VAL A 6 16.15 2.77 -6.68
CA VAL A 6 15.14 3.44 -5.84
C VAL A 6 15.72 3.69 -4.45
N GLY A 7 15.74 4.95 -4.00
CA GLY A 7 16.27 5.35 -2.70
C GLY A 7 17.78 5.70 -2.66
N TRP A 8 18.46 5.69 -3.81
CA TRP A 8 19.88 6.07 -3.86
C TRP A 8 20.07 7.58 -3.62
N SER A 9 20.67 7.92 -2.48
CA SER A 9 20.99 9.31 -2.09
C SER A 9 22.19 9.89 -2.86
N GLY A 10 22.98 9.04 -3.51
CA GLY A 10 24.18 9.42 -4.28
C GLY A 10 23.88 10.03 -5.64
N PHE A 11 22.73 10.70 -5.81
CA PHE A 11 22.30 11.24 -7.10
C PHE A 11 23.36 12.13 -7.77
N GLU A 12 24.07 12.92 -6.97
CA GLU A 12 25.15 13.81 -7.39
C GLU A 12 26.45 13.07 -7.76
N ARG A 13 26.55 11.77 -7.46
CA ARG A 13 27.69 10.89 -7.77
C ARG A 13 27.46 10.06 -9.03
N ASN A 14 26.55 10.49 -9.90
CA ASN A 14 26.42 9.94 -11.25
C ASN A 14 27.29 10.74 -12.21
N VAL A 15 28.24 10.08 -12.87
CA VAL A 15 29.03 10.69 -13.93
C VAL A 15 28.78 9.94 -15.24
N ILE A 16 28.45 10.68 -16.29
CA ILE A 16 28.37 10.14 -17.65
C ILE A 16 29.79 10.22 -18.20
N VAL A 17 30.48 9.08 -18.24
CA VAL A 17 31.83 9.03 -18.81
C VAL A 17 31.74 8.65 -20.28
N PRO A 18 32.36 9.40 -21.20
CA PRO A 18 32.50 8.96 -22.58
C PRO A 18 33.41 7.73 -22.61
N ARG A 19 32.83 6.54 -22.78
CA ARG A 19 33.57 5.29 -22.94
C ARG A 19 33.48 4.83 -24.38
N ARG A 20 34.60 4.78 -25.09
CA ARG A 20 34.68 4.04 -26.35
C ARG A 20 34.66 2.55 -26.04
N GLN A 21 33.50 1.92 -26.24
CA GLN A 21 33.35 0.48 -26.07
C GLN A 21 33.79 -0.21 -27.37
N ALA A 22 34.94 -0.91 -27.34
CA ALA A 22 35.44 -1.69 -28.46
C ALA A 22 34.70 -3.03 -28.58
N GLY A 23 33.39 -2.98 -28.88
CA GLY A 23 32.54 -4.15 -29.09
C GLY A 23 31.69 -3.99 -30.34
N LYS A 24 31.21 -5.12 -30.89
CA LYS A 24 30.32 -5.14 -32.08
C LYS A 24 28.96 -4.45 -31.85
N THR A 25 28.67 -4.06 -30.61
CA THR A 25 27.43 -3.38 -30.20
C THR A 25 27.80 -2.15 -29.38
N ALA A 26 27.38 -0.96 -29.85
CA ALA A 26 27.55 0.29 -29.11
C ALA A 26 26.19 0.95 -28.89
N ARG A 27 25.92 1.35 -27.64
CA ARG A 27 24.71 2.10 -27.25
C ARG A 27 25.07 3.59 -27.19
N HIS A 28 24.40 4.38 -28.01
CA HIS A 28 24.59 5.83 -28.06
C HIS A 28 23.44 6.51 -27.35
N MET A 29 23.74 7.44 -26.46
CA MET A 29 22.76 8.29 -25.81
C MET A 29 22.90 9.69 -26.39
N ILE A 30 21.85 10.16 -27.04
CA ILE A 30 21.85 11.46 -27.71
C ILE A 30 20.89 12.37 -26.95
N ARG A 31 21.40 13.52 -26.50
CA ARG A 31 20.60 14.53 -25.83
C ARG A 31 20.00 15.45 -26.88
N THR A 32 18.69 15.55 -26.91
CA THR A 32 17.92 16.46 -27.77
C THR A 32 17.24 17.53 -26.93
N GLU A 33 16.98 18.69 -27.54
CA GLU A 33 16.22 19.76 -26.92
C GLU A 33 14.75 19.34 -26.70
N PRO A 34 14.04 19.96 -25.73
CA PRO A 34 12.63 19.64 -25.49
C PRO A 34 11.77 19.93 -26.72
N GLY A 35 11.06 18.92 -27.25
CA GLY A 35 10.12 19.07 -28.38
C GLY A 35 10.66 18.66 -29.76
N GLU A 36 11.98 18.63 -29.97
CA GLU A 36 12.57 18.29 -31.28
C GLU A 36 12.88 16.79 -31.45
N ARG A 37 12.56 15.98 -30.44
CA ARG A 37 13.01 14.59 -30.33
C ARG A 37 12.54 13.73 -31.50
N ASP A 38 11.24 13.80 -31.81
CA ASP A 38 10.61 12.90 -32.79
C ASP A 38 11.00 13.28 -34.23
N GLY A 39 11.28 14.56 -34.48
CA GLY A 39 11.80 15.05 -35.77
C GLY A 39 13.28 14.74 -36.00
N LEU A 40 14.08 14.64 -34.93
CA LEU A 40 15.51 14.36 -35.00
C LEU A 40 15.85 12.87 -35.15
N VAL A 41 14.95 11.95 -34.77
CA VAL A 41 15.14 10.50 -34.93
C VAL A 41 15.56 10.10 -36.35
N PRO A 42 14.82 10.46 -37.43
CA PRO A 42 15.20 10.07 -38.78
C PRO A 42 16.52 10.72 -39.25
N VAL A 43 16.82 11.95 -38.79
CA VAL A 43 18.07 12.65 -39.10
C VAL A 43 19.28 11.96 -38.45
N ILE A 44 19.10 11.52 -37.20
CA ILE A 44 20.10 10.79 -36.44
C ILE A 44 20.36 9.42 -37.07
N GLU A 45 19.31 8.70 -37.47
CA GLU A 45 19.44 7.41 -38.15
C GLU A 45 20.19 7.55 -39.48
N ALA A 46 19.86 8.56 -40.29
CA ALA A 46 20.55 8.83 -41.54
C ALA A 46 22.04 9.15 -41.33
N LYS A 47 22.37 10.00 -40.35
CA LYS A 47 23.76 10.35 -40.01
C LYS A 47 24.55 9.16 -39.44
N LEU A 48 23.91 8.28 -38.69
CA LEU A 48 24.54 7.06 -38.17
C LEU A 48 24.77 6.02 -39.26
N ALA A 49 23.86 5.91 -40.24
CA ALA A 49 24.01 5.03 -41.40
C ALA A 49 25.13 5.50 -42.34
N GLU A 50 25.32 6.82 -42.48
CA GLU A 50 26.43 7.42 -43.25
C GLU A 50 27.80 7.09 -42.64
N LEU A 51 27.89 7.08 -41.30
CA LEU A 51 29.15 6.82 -40.58
C LEU A 51 29.54 5.33 -40.53
N ASP A 52 28.56 4.41 -40.58
CA ASP A 52 28.82 2.97 -40.49
C ASP A 52 27.73 2.13 -41.23
N PRO A 53 27.90 1.89 -42.55
CA PRO A 53 26.89 1.23 -43.39
C PRO A 53 26.58 -0.22 -43.02
N ASN A 54 27.47 -0.89 -42.27
CA ASN A 54 27.34 -2.30 -41.90
C ASN A 54 26.62 -2.51 -40.55
N ARG A 55 26.09 -1.43 -39.96
CA ARG A 55 25.53 -1.43 -38.62
C ARG A 55 24.01 -1.57 -38.65
N VAL A 56 23.51 -2.67 -38.09
CA VAL A 56 22.07 -2.87 -37.86
C VAL A 56 21.64 -1.98 -36.70
N SER A 57 20.94 -0.87 -37.00
CA SER A 57 20.28 -0.04 -35.99
C SER A 57 19.16 -0.84 -35.34
N ARG A 58 19.44 -1.40 -34.15
CA ARG A 58 18.45 -2.16 -33.39
C ARG A 58 17.79 -1.23 -32.39
N ASN A 59 16.56 -0.81 -32.71
CA ASN A 59 15.60 -0.19 -31.81
C ASN A 59 16.03 1.20 -31.30
N VAL A 60 15.73 2.25 -32.06
CA VAL A 60 15.75 3.62 -31.53
C VAL A 60 14.60 3.74 -30.54
N GLN A 61 14.94 3.76 -29.26
CA GLN A 61 13.97 3.89 -28.19
C GLN A 61 14.25 5.15 -27.38
N THR A 62 13.18 5.89 -27.10
CA THR A 62 13.25 7.04 -26.21
C THR A 62 13.55 6.56 -24.79
N HIS A 63 14.38 7.32 -24.08
CA HIS A 63 14.70 7.03 -22.68
C HIS A 63 13.43 6.95 -21.80
N THR A 64 12.37 7.67 -22.17
CA THR A 64 11.05 7.59 -21.52
C THR A 64 10.39 6.24 -21.73
N THR A 65 10.43 5.67 -22.93
CA THR A 65 9.87 4.35 -23.25
C THR A 65 10.61 3.24 -22.51
N ILE A 66 11.93 3.35 -22.37
CA ILE A 66 12.75 2.40 -21.60
C ILE A 66 12.42 2.49 -20.11
N MET A 67 12.30 3.70 -19.57
CA MET A 67 11.90 3.89 -18.17
C MET A 67 10.50 3.37 -17.90
N ASN A 68 9.52 3.69 -18.75
CA ASN A 68 8.15 3.23 -18.56
C ASN A 68 8.05 1.71 -18.57
N ARG A 69 8.70 1.02 -19.52
CA ARG A 69 8.75 -0.46 -19.53
C ARG A 69 9.42 -1.06 -18.30
N ALA A 70 10.46 -0.40 -17.77
CA ALA A 70 11.12 -0.87 -16.56
C ALA A 70 10.21 -0.77 -15.33
N TYR A 71 9.40 0.28 -15.24
CA TYR A 71 8.49 0.50 -14.11
C TYR A 71 7.08 -0.08 -14.29
N GLU A 72 6.68 -0.49 -15.50
CA GLU A 72 5.37 -1.09 -15.76
C GLU A 72 5.13 -2.34 -14.90
N VAL A 73 6.14 -3.21 -14.77
CA VAL A 73 6.06 -4.42 -13.95
C VAL A 73 5.90 -4.08 -12.47
N ASP A 74 6.72 -3.15 -11.96
CA ASP A 74 6.66 -2.70 -10.57
C ASP A 74 5.32 -2.02 -10.25
N ALA A 75 4.81 -1.20 -11.17
CA ALA A 75 3.53 -0.52 -11.01
C ALA A 75 2.36 -1.51 -10.98
N VAL A 76 2.37 -2.52 -11.85
CA VAL A 76 1.34 -3.59 -11.84
C VAL A 76 1.40 -4.38 -10.54
N MET A 77 2.60 -4.74 -10.06
CA MET A 77 2.76 -5.46 -8.80
C MET A 77 2.25 -4.63 -7.61
N ALA A 78 2.55 -3.33 -7.59
CA ALA A 78 2.03 -2.41 -6.57
C ALA A 78 0.49 -2.34 -6.58
N TRP A 79 -0.14 -2.28 -7.77
CA TRP A 79 -1.60 -2.27 -7.89
C TRP A 79 -2.25 -3.56 -7.40
N ILE A 80 -1.66 -4.72 -7.71
CA ILE A 80 -2.13 -6.02 -7.20
C ILE A 80 -2.05 -6.03 -5.67
N LEU A 81 -0.93 -5.57 -5.10
CA LEU A 81 -0.74 -5.53 -3.65
C LEU A 81 -1.78 -4.63 -2.98
N VAL A 82 -2.05 -3.45 -3.55
CA VAL A 82 -3.10 -2.53 -3.07
C VAL A 82 -4.48 -3.19 -3.13
N ALA A 83 -4.81 -3.89 -4.21
CA ALA A 83 -6.09 -4.59 -4.35
C ALA A 83 -6.26 -5.69 -3.29
N VAL A 84 -5.22 -6.52 -3.08
CA VAL A 84 -5.22 -7.59 -2.08
C VAL A 84 -5.37 -7.02 -0.66
N VAL A 85 -4.59 -5.98 -0.33
CA VAL A 85 -4.69 -5.30 0.97
C VAL A 85 -6.10 -4.73 1.17
N GLY A 86 -6.66 -4.07 0.15
CA GLY A 86 -8.03 -3.56 0.20
C GLY A 86 -9.07 -4.66 0.48
N LEU A 87 -8.92 -5.82 -0.15
CA LEU A 87 -9.80 -6.98 0.07
C LEU A 87 -9.68 -7.54 1.48
N LEU A 88 -8.45 -7.70 2.00
CA LEU A 88 -8.21 -8.18 3.37
C LEU A 88 -8.76 -7.22 4.43
N VAL A 89 -8.60 -5.91 4.22
CA VAL A 89 -9.19 -4.88 5.08
C VAL A 89 -10.72 -5.01 5.04
N GLY A 90 -11.33 -5.10 3.86
CA GLY A 90 -12.78 -5.28 3.72
C GLY A 90 -13.30 -6.55 4.43
N LEU A 91 -12.60 -7.67 4.26
CA LEU A 91 -12.92 -8.93 4.95
C LEU A 91 -12.88 -8.78 6.47
N THR A 92 -11.86 -8.09 6.99
CA THR A 92 -11.70 -7.86 8.44
C THR A 92 -12.89 -7.07 9.00
N VAL A 93 -13.40 -6.08 8.26
CA VAL A 93 -14.60 -5.33 8.64
C VAL A 93 -15.84 -6.22 8.68
N LEU A 94 -16.02 -7.10 7.68
CA LEU A 94 -17.15 -8.04 7.66
C LEU A 94 -17.10 -9.04 8.81
N VAL A 95 -15.92 -9.59 9.09
CA VAL A 95 -15.70 -10.56 10.18
C VAL A 95 -15.99 -9.92 11.54
N THR A 96 -15.44 -8.75 11.82
CA THR A 96 -15.66 -8.02 13.08
C THR A 96 -17.13 -7.62 13.26
N ALA A 97 -17.81 -7.18 12.20
CA ALA A 97 -19.24 -6.89 12.23
C ALA A 97 -20.10 -8.14 12.50
N GLY A 98 -19.73 -9.29 11.92
CA GLY A 98 -20.38 -10.57 12.15
C GLY A 98 -20.24 -11.05 13.59
N LEU A 99 -19.01 -11.02 14.12
CA LEU A 99 -18.71 -11.35 15.53
C LEU A 99 -19.46 -10.45 16.51
N ALA A 100 -19.48 -9.14 16.27
CA ALA A 100 -20.22 -8.21 17.11
C ALA A 100 -21.73 -8.53 17.13
N SER A 101 -22.31 -8.82 15.97
CA SER A 101 -23.74 -9.19 15.86
C SER A 101 -24.05 -10.49 16.60
N TYR A 102 -23.13 -11.48 16.54
CA TYR A 102 -23.24 -12.74 17.26
C TYR A 102 -23.22 -12.52 18.79
N PHE A 103 -22.26 -11.74 19.31
CA PHE A 103 -22.18 -11.46 20.75
C PHE A 103 -23.39 -10.70 21.29
N VAL A 104 -23.95 -9.78 20.50
CA VAL A 104 -25.17 -9.07 20.88
C VAL A 104 -26.34 -10.05 20.96
N SER A 105 -26.50 -10.93 19.98
CA SER A 105 -27.57 -11.95 19.99
C SER A 105 -27.43 -12.96 21.13
N GLN A 106 -26.23 -13.19 21.65
CA GLN A 106 -26.01 -14.04 22.82
C GLN A 106 -26.33 -13.33 24.15
N ARG A 107 -26.12 -12.01 24.22
CA ARG A 107 -26.33 -11.19 25.43
C ARG A 107 -27.67 -10.45 25.47
N THR A 108 -28.50 -10.54 24.43
CA THR A 108 -29.83 -9.92 24.35
C THR A 108 -30.75 -10.30 25.52
N LYS A 109 -30.72 -11.55 26.00
CA LYS A 109 -31.50 -11.99 27.16
C LYS A 109 -31.14 -11.23 28.45
N GLN A 110 -29.85 -10.97 28.69
CA GLN A 110 -29.38 -10.23 29.86
C GLN A 110 -29.56 -8.70 29.71
N ILE A 111 -29.48 -8.19 28.48
CA ILE A 111 -29.71 -6.78 28.17
C ILE A 111 -31.20 -6.45 28.30
N GLY A 112 -32.09 -7.35 27.91
CA GLY A 112 -33.54 -7.20 28.06
C GLY A 112 -33.98 -7.01 29.52
N THR A 113 -33.43 -7.81 30.44
CA THR A 113 -33.74 -7.70 31.88
C THR A 113 -33.17 -6.42 32.49
N ARG A 114 -31.93 -6.01 32.17
CA ARG A 114 -31.37 -4.72 32.63
C ARG A 114 -32.09 -3.50 32.04
N ARG A 115 -32.61 -3.60 30.81
CA ARG A 115 -33.36 -2.50 30.17
C ARG A 115 -34.76 -2.35 30.77
N ALA A 116 -35.39 -3.45 31.20
CA ALA A 116 -36.64 -3.42 31.97
C ALA A 116 -36.48 -2.73 33.34
N LEU A 117 -35.25 -2.70 33.88
CA LEU A 117 -34.87 -1.97 35.10
C LEU A 117 -34.39 -0.52 34.86
N GLY A 118 -34.47 0.00 33.62
CA GLY A 118 -34.18 1.41 33.33
C GLY A 118 -32.78 1.73 32.76
N ALA A 119 -31.97 0.73 32.38
CA ALA A 119 -30.64 0.97 31.82
C ALA A 119 -30.68 1.64 30.42
N THR A 120 -29.94 2.74 30.24
CA THR A 120 -29.87 3.54 29.01
C THR A 120 -29.02 2.89 27.92
N ARG A 121 -29.49 2.99 26.66
CA ARG A 121 -28.86 2.45 25.44
C ARG A 121 -27.43 2.97 25.21
N TRP A 122 -27.16 4.17 25.72
CA TRP A 122 -25.85 4.84 25.62
C TRP A 122 -24.74 4.17 26.42
N ASN A 123 -25.04 3.55 27.56
CA ASN A 123 -24.01 2.86 28.37
C ASN A 123 -23.51 1.59 27.67
N VAL A 124 -24.38 0.89 26.95
CA VAL A 124 -24.00 -0.31 26.18
C VAL A 124 -23.10 0.07 25.01
N VAL A 125 -23.46 1.11 24.25
CA VAL A 125 -22.65 1.59 23.11
C VAL A 125 -21.28 2.09 23.59
N ARG A 126 -21.24 2.86 24.69
CA ARG A 126 -19.98 3.38 25.25
C ARG A 126 -19.07 2.27 25.74
N TYR A 127 -19.62 1.24 26.41
CA TYR A 127 -18.86 0.08 26.86
C TYR A 127 -18.24 -0.70 25.69
N PHE A 128 -19.02 -1.00 24.65
CA PHE A 128 -18.52 -1.67 23.45
C PHE A 128 -17.46 -0.86 22.72
N MET A 129 -17.59 0.46 22.68
CA MET A 129 -16.62 1.34 22.05
C MET A 129 -15.30 1.37 22.84
N THR A 130 -15.36 1.43 24.17
CA THR A 130 -14.15 1.39 25.01
C THR A 130 -13.44 0.04 24.95
N GLU A 131 -14.20 -1.06 24.92
CA GLU A 131 -13.64 -2.41 24.79
C GLU A 131 -12.94 -2.58 23.43
N ASN A 132 -13.59 -2.14 22.35
CA ASN A 132 -12.95 -2.13 21.02
C ASN A 132 -11.70 -1.24 20.99
N TRP A 133 -11.75 -0.06 21.59
CA TRP A 133 -10.60 0.85 21.60
C TRP A 133 -9.38 0.23 22.29
N ILE A 134 -9.57 -0.45 23.43
CA ILE A 134 -8.49 -1.16 24.14
C ILE A 134 -7.96 -2.30 23.26
N ILE A 135 -8.82 -3.14 22.70
CA ILE A 135 -8.40 -4.27 21.87
C ILE A 135 -7.64 -3.79 20.62
N THR A 136 -8.14 -2.75 19.95
CA THR A 136 -7.49 -2.17 18.77
C THR A 136 -6.14 -1.56 19.11
N THR A 137 -6.01 -0.80 20.19
CA THR A 137 -4.72 -0.20 20.59
C THR A 137 -3.67 -1.26 20.92
N PHE A 138 -4.04 -2.32 21.65
CA PHE A 138 -3.14 -3.47 21.89
C PHE A 138 -2.73 -4.16 20.59
N GLY A 139 -3.67 -4.38 19.67
CA GLY A 139 -3.37 -4.94 18.36
C GLY A 139 -2.39 -4.09 17.55
N VAL A 140 -2.57 -2.76 17.55
CA VAL A 140 -1.66 -1.82 16.88
C VAL A 140 -0.27 -1.90 17.48
N VAL A 141 -0.12 -1.84 18.81
CA VAL A 141 1.18 -1.92 19.48
C VAL A 141 1.89 -3.25 19.15
N LEU A 142 1.16 -4.37 19.21
CA LEU A 142 1.71 -5.68 18.89
C LEU A 142 2.15 -5.78 17.43
N SER A 143 1.35 -5.25 16.51
CA SER A 143 1.68 -5.22 15.08
C SER A 143 2.94 -4.38 14.80
N MET A 144 3.12 -3.28 15.52
CA MET A 144 4.30 -2.42 15.38
C MET A 144 5.57 -3.15 15.84
N LEU A 145 5.52 -3.84 16.98
CA LEU A 145 6.62 -4.67 17.47
C LEU A 145 6.96 -5.79 16.50
N MET A 146 5.95 -6.51 16.00
CA MET A 146 6.14 -7.55 14.98
C MET A 146 6.76 -7.02 13.69
N THR A 147 6.31 -5.85 13.23
CA THR A 147 6.84 -5.22 12.00
C THR A 147 8.32 -4.88 12.14
N VAL A 148 8.73 -4.35 13.29
CA VAL A 148 10.14 -4.05 13.58
C VAL A 148 10.96 -5.34 13.65
N ALA A 149 10.46 -6.38 14.31
CA ALA A 149 11.13 -7.67 14.39
C ALA A 149 11.35 -8.30 13.01
N VAL A 150 10.31 -8.30 12.16
CA VAL A 150 10.41 -8.82 10.78
C VAL A 150 11.38 -7.99 9.95
N SER A 151 11.35 -6.66 10.07
CA SER A 151 12.28 -5.77 9.35
C SER A 151 13.74 -6.09 9.70
N TYR A 152 14.02 -6.34 10.97
CA TYR A 152 15.36 -6.72 11.45
C TYR A 152 15.81 -8.09 10.90
N VAL A 153 14.91 -9.07 10.86
CA VAL A 153 15.20 -10.40 10.29
C VAL A 153 15.50 -10.31 8.79
N LEU A 154 14.76 -9.47 8.05
CA LEU A 154 14.98 -9.26 6.62
C LEU A 154 16.33 -8.60 6.33
N GLU A 155 16.72 -7.62 7.14
CA GLU A 155 18.04 -6.98 7.04
C GLU A 155 19.16 -8.02 7.21
N THR A 156 19.06 -8.85 8.25
CA THR A 156 20.10 -9.83 8.60
C THR A 156 20.26 -10.92 7.55
N ASN A 157 19.16 -11.39 6.95
CA ASN A 157 19.17 -12.53 6.02
C ASN A 157 19.32 -12.13 4.55
N PHE A 158 18.83 -10.95 4.16
CA PHE A 158 18.71 -10.57 2.74
C PHE A 158 19.44 -9.26 2.39
N SER A 159 20.10 -8.58 3.34
CA SER A 159 20.77 -7.29 3.10
C SER A 159 19.88 -6.23 2.47
N LEU A 160 18.57 -6.26 2.77
CA LEU A 160 17.63 -5.25 2.29
C LEU A 160 17.82 -3.94 3.07
N PRO A 161 17.68 -2.78 2.41
CA PRO A 161 17.70 -1.49 3.08
C PRO A 161 16.54 -1.38 4.09
N HIS A 162 16.80 -0.68 5.21
CA HIS A 162 15.85 -0.52 6.30
C HIS A 162 14.51 0.05 5.82
N LEU A 163 13.38 -0.50 6.28
CA LEU A 163 12.09 0.15 6.11
C LEU A 163 12.12 1.46 6.90
N PRO A 164 11.99 2.63 6.24
CA PRO A 164 12.06 3.88 6.98
C PRO A 164 10.80 4.01 7.85
N THR A 165 11.02 4.39 9.11
CA THR A 165 10.00 4.48 10.17
C THR A 165 8.76 5.27 9.76
N ARG A 166 8.91 6.23 8.84
CA ARG A 166 7.80 6.99 8.23
C ARG A 166 6.69 6.10 7.66
N TYR A 167 7.01 4.97 7.03
CA TYR A 167 6.00 4.09 6.44
C TYR A 167 5.27 3.29 7.51
N ILE A 168 5.96 2.84 8.55
CA ILE A 168 5.35 2.14 9.69
C ILE A 168 4.35 3.09 10.38
N VAL A 169 4.78 4.32 10.67
CA VAL A 169 3.93 5.34 11.29
C VAL A 169 2.75 5.70 10.38
N ALA A 170 2.97 5.91 9.08
CA ALA A 170 1.88 6.19 8.15
C ALA A 170 0.87 5.03 8.05
N CYS A 171 1.33 3.78 8.07
CA CYS A 171 0.46 2.61 8.04
C CYS A 171 -0.39 2.50 9.31
N VAL A 172 0.23 2.72 10.48
CA VAL A 172 -0.48 2.76 11.77
C VAL A 172 -1.50 3.90 11.80
N LEU A 173 -1.09 5.12 11.44
CA LEU A 173 -1.97 6.29 11.42
C LEU A 173 -3.10 6.18 10.39
N GLY A 174 -2.91 5.43 9.30
CA GLY A 174 -3.96 5.13 8.33
C GLY A 174 -4.90 4.03 8.83
N ALA A 175 -4.35 2.87 9.19
CA ALA A 175 -5.13 1.68 9.53
C ALA A 175 -5.89 1.83 10.85
N TRP A 176 -5.33 2.52 11.85
CA TRP A 176 -5.96 2.69 13.16
C TRP A 176 -7.30 3.43 13.12
N PRO A 177 -7.42 4.64 12.53
CA PRO A 177 -8.70 5.31 12.40
C PRO A 177 -9.64 4.59 11.43
N ILE A 178 -9.13 3.98 10.35
CA ILE A 178 -9.96 3.19 9.42
C ILE A 178 -10.62 2.02 10.18
N SER A 179 -9.86 1.32 11.03
CA SER A 179 -10.37 0.22 11.86
C SER A 179 -11.41 0.69 12.88
N LEU A 180 -11.19 1.84 13.52
CA LEU A 180 -12.16 2.44 14.45
C LEU A 180 -13.44 2.89 13.75
N VAL A 181 -13.34 3.54 12.59
CA VAL A 181 -14.49 3.99 11.79
C VAL A 181 -15.24 2.79 11.21
N ALA A 182 -14.55 1.77 10.74
CA ALA A 182 -15.17 0.55 10.25
C ALA A 182 -15.93 -0.20 11.36
N SER A 183 -15.37 -0.24 12.57
CA SER A 183 -16.00 -0.83 13.76
C SER A 183 -17.16 0.02 14.33
N PHE A 184 -17.25 1.30 13.94
CA PHE A 184 -18.34 2.19 14.37
C PHE A 184 -19.69 1.80 13.73
N LEU A 185 -19.69 1.33 12.48
CA LEU A 185 -20.91 0.87 11.78
C LEU A 185 -21.62 -0.28 12.52
N PRO A 186 -20.94 -1.40 12.88
CA PRO A 186 -21.56 -2.47 13.65
C PRO A 186 -21.88 -2.05 15.08
N ALA A 187 -21.07 -1.22 15.75
CA ALA A 187 -21.38 -0.69 17.07
C ALA A 187 -22.68 0.13 17.08
N ARG A 188 -22.89 0.95 16.04
CA ARG A 188 -24.14 1.70 15.85
C ARG A 188 -25.31 0.78 15.53
N ARG A 189 -25.12 -0.25 14.68
CA ARG A 189 -26.17 -1.26 14.42
C ARG A 189 -26.56 -2.05 15.67
N ALA A 190 -25.61 -2.46 16.50
CA ALA A 190 -25.86 -3.11 17.78
C ALA A 190 -26.72 -2.25 18.73
N GLY A 191 -26.49 -0.93 18.76
CA GLY A 191 -27.30 0.02 19.52
C GLY A 191 -28.70 0.27 18.94
N MET A 192 -28.92 -0.01 17.66
CA MET A 192 -30.20 0.19 16.96
C MET A 192 -31.11 -1.03 16.97
N ILE A 193 -30.69 -2.18 17.52
CA ILE A 193 -31.56 -3.37 17.63
C ILE A 193 -32.73 -3.04 18.58
N PRO A 194 -33.98 -2.96 18.07
CA PRO A 194 -35.13 -2.57 18.87
C PRO A 194 -35.45 -3.62 19.95
N PRO A 195 -35.80 -3.20 21.19
CA PRO A 195 -36.13 -4.10 22.29
C PRO A 195 -37.31 -5.04 22.01
N ALA A 196 -38.18 -4.68 21.07
CA ALA A 196 -39.41 -5.40 20.77
C ALA A 196 -39.19 -6.79 20.12
N VAL A 197 -38.03 -7.05 19.53
CA VAL A 197 -37.72 -8.38 18.96
C VAL A 197 -37.35 -9.39 20.06
N ALA A 198 -36.89 -8.92 21.22
CA ALA A 198 -36.47 -9.77 22.34
C ALA A 198 -37.65 -10.37 23.13
N THR A 199 -38.86 -9.85 22.97
CA THR A 199 -40.07 -10.33 23.69
C THR A 199 -41.01 -11.17 22.81
N ARG A 200 -40.72 -11.37 21.52
CA ARG A 200 -41.60 -12.11 20.60
C ARG A 200 -41.21 -13.57 20.37
N THR A 201 -40.05 -14.00 20.86
CA THR A 201 -39.71 -15.44 20.91
C THR A 201 -40.07 -15.95 22.30
N VAL A 202 -41.38 -16.19 22.49
CA VAL A 202 -41.86 -17.22 23.41
C VAL A 202 -41.95 -18.51 22.61
#